data_AF-A0A954FHH7-F1
#
_entry.id   AF-A0A954FHH7-F1
#
_cell.length_a   1.000
_cell.length_b   1.000
_cell.length_c   1.000
_cell.angle_alpha   90.00
_cell.angle_beta   90.00
_cell.angle_gamma   90.00
#
_symmetry.space_group_name_H-M   'P 1'
#
loop_
_entity.id
_entity.type
_entity.pdbx_description
1 polymer ?
#
loop_
_entity_poly.entity_id
_entity_poly.type
_entity_poly.pdbx_seq_one_letter_code
_entity_poly.pdbx_strand_id
1 'polypeptide(L)'
;MQPSTDLSIPIESLVALKRYAFGTPNLLSPLDRFDAPDDEGIPLSGLTDADGNLRTEGRRILEVLTAPRSLATLASTDGHSATSHTVYFAADDTPGVLVSTVADALRFRQPAPVESIIGGLEQIIGRSVMGGDDDDDDGSSIIELSTEPGLVFAAALDLQRSSQLAQIANDSKAPVLLTPESVKAQFGRGAEHPQWLVNSLSEFTDQTDHRSIDFEASLSGLAQRGLCTEVAGGFIFGDVGQQLSSRTLLLRWMFNVILAKLTPDGTASSLQIRAHYFGNNEVLLVTRSASTLTFAVRSTACFLAVIEAALKDPDSFPDFASSAPESFGPPAKDIELQVSKNSASVESESSSAAGVSHRASTTRSRTSVTGSAYATSQPANPHETTTNADVPGSLTCRKCGNYLRQGSKFCSHCGTRSALTACPVCRHKVADTDRFCEDCGCGLYAVAAKSPTQPSVKQDRARQAIGKPKLDSTDQTERPGLIVAPFPKKLPVILIILSALYSAASLWLCLIFSSETVGDMFFFQMLLIVVALYDGLIFCLSSLALANRSKGLLHYAAILACVPILSPGIVIGIPVGIGILVRLNRS
;
A
#
# COMPACT_ATOMS: atom_id res chain seq x y z
N MET A 1 -14.93 -7.15 -30.80
CA MET A 1 -14.73 -7.40 -29.35
C MET A 1 -15.08 -8.85 -29.09
N GLN A 2 -14.16 -9.65 -28.57
CA GLN A 2 -14.51 -10.97 -28.06
C GLN A 2 -15.43 -10.79 -26.83
N PRO A 3 -16.49 -11.62 -26.68
CA PRO A 3 -17.32 -11.56 -25.47
C PRO A 3 -16.45 -11.89 -24.26
N SER A 4 -16.64 -11.16 -23.16
CA SER A 4 -15.97 -11.45 -21.89
C SER A 4 -16.56 -12.72 -21.30
N THR A 5 -15.71 -13.71 -21.05
CA THR A 5 -16.07 -14.91 -20.29
C THR A 5 -15.89 -14.62 -18.81
N ASP A 6 -16.89 -14.98 -18.00
CA ASP A 6 -16.87 -14.87 -16.54
C ASP A 6 -17.40 -16.18 -15.96
N LEU A 7 -16.52 -16.95 -15.35
CA LEU A 7 -16.82 -18.27 -14.82
C LEU A 7 -16.48 -18.31 -13.33
N SER A 8 -17.32 -18.96 -12.55
CA SER A 8 -17.07 -19.18 -11.14
C SER A 8 -17.24 -20.65 -10.83
N ILE A 9 -16.26 -21.22 -10.13
CA ILE A 9 -16.32 -22.59 -9.63
C ILE A 9 -15.99 -22.60 -8.14
N PRO A 10 -16.53 -23.55 -7.36
CA PRO A 10 -16.12 -23.74 -5.97
C PRO A 10 -14.61 -24.06 -5.87
N ILE A 11 -13.95 -23.59 -4.82
CA ILE A 11 -12.49 -23.75 -4.65
C ILE A 11 -12.07 -25.23 -4.60
N GLU A 12 -12.90 -26.09 -4.01
CA GLU A 12 -12.72 -27.54 -3.98
C GLU A 12 -12.71 -28.18 -5.37
N SER A 13 -13.31 -27.50 -6.36
CA SER A 13 -13.36 -27.96 -7.74
C SER A 13 -12.06 -27.66 -8.52
N LEU A 14 -11.15 -26.84 -7.98
CA LEU A 14 -9.90 -26.53 -8.68
C LEU A 14 -9.06 -27.80 -8.89
N VAL A 15 -9.10 -28.73 -7.95
CA VAL A 15 -8.36 -29.99 -8.07
C VAL A 15 -8.86 -30.83 -9.26
N ALA A 16 -10.16 -30.74 -9.58
CA ALA A 16 -10.73 -31.37 -10.77
C ALA A 16 -10.28 -30.70 -12.08
N LEU A 17 -9.94 -29.40 -12.08
CA LEU A 17 -9.42 -28.71 -13.28
C LEU A 17 -8.14 -29.35 -13.81
N LYS A 18 -7.31 -29.93 -12.93
CA LYS A 18 -6.07 -30.60 -13.35
C LYS A 18 -6.31 -31.74 -14.34
N ARG A 19 -7.46 -32.43 -14.25
CA ARG A 19 -7.84 -33.50 -15.20
C ARG A 19 -8.11 -32.98 -16.61
N TYR A 20 -8.47 -31.70 -16.70
CA TYR A 20 -8.78 -31.01 -17.93
C TYR A 20 -7.59 -30.19 -18.46
N ALA A 21 -6.43 -30.27 -17.80
CA ALA A 21 -5.23 -29.58 -18.23
C ALA A 21 -4.75 -30.09 -19.59
N PHE A 22 -4.39 -29.17 -20.48
CA PHE A 22 -3.87 -29.48 -21.80
C PHE A 22 -2.36 -29.73 -21.73
N GLY A 23 -1.97 -30.95 -21.37
CA GLY A 23 -0.57 -31.34 -21.19
C GLY A 23 -0.09 -31.23 -19.74
N THR A 24 1.23 -31.23 -19.55
CA THR A 24 1.84 -31.14 -18.22
C THR A 24 1.83 -29.69 -17.76
N PRO A 25 1.20 -29.36 -16.61
CA PRO A 25 1.33 -28.05 -15.98
C PRO A 25 2.79 -27.64 -15.82
N ASN A 26 3.13 -26.40 -16.17
CA ASN A 26 4.47 -25.88 -15.94
C ASN A 26 4.61 -25.26 -14.52
N LEU A 27 5.81 -24.80 -14.16
CA LEU A 27 6.11 -24.24 -12.83
C LEU A 27 5.26 -23.02 -12.44
N LEU A 28 4.71 -22.30 -13.41
CA LEU A 28 3.85 -21.13 -13.17
C LEU A 28 2.36 -21.49 -13.16
N SER A 29 1.99 -22.70 -13.57
CA SER A 29 0.61 -23.12 -13.61
C SER A 29 0.02 -23.21 -12.20
N PRO A 30 -1.17 -22.63 -11.95
CA PRO A 30 -1.86 -22.86 -10.68
C PRO A 30 -2.28 -24.33 -10.50
N LEU A 31 -2.36 -25.10 -11.59
CA LEU A 31 -2.80 -26.50 -11.57
C LEU A 31 -1.72 -27.46 -11.08
N ASP A 32 -0.45 -27.03 -11.03
CA ASP A 32 0.65 -27.87 -10.54
C ASP A 32 0.58 -28.08 -9.02
N ARG A 33 -0.04 -27.14 -8.29
CA ARG A 33 -0.05 -27.11 -6.81
C ARG A 33 -0.96 -28.14 -6.13
N PHE A 34 -1.82 -28.81 -6.90
CA PHE A 34 -2.88 -29.63 -6.36
C PHE A 34 -2.72 -31.06 -6.82
N ASP A 35 -2.73 -32.00 -5.87
CA ASP A 35 -2.80 -33.43 -6.16
C ASP A 35 -4.24 -33.73 -6.60
N ALA A 36 -4.41 -34.26 -7.82
CA ALA A 36 -5.73 -34.62 -8.33
C ALA A 36 -6.41 -35.57 -7.32
N PRO A 37 -7.65 -35.31 -6.87
CA PRO A 37 -8.30 -36.25 -5.98
C PRO A 37 -8.62 -37.49 -6.82
N ASP A 38 -8.77 -38.64 -6.18
CA ASP A 38 -9.26 -39.85 -6.87
C ASP A 38 -10.77 -39.75 -7.18
N ASP A 39 -11.47 -38.72 -6.68
CA ASP A 39 -12.94 -38.65 -6.71
C ASP A 39 -13.48 -38.17 -8.06
N GLU A 40 -14.11 -39.05 -8.83
CA GLU A 40 -14.49 -38.83 -10.25
C GLU A 40 -15.70 -37.89 -10.46
N GLY A 41 -16.25 -37.29 -9.41
CA GLY A 41 -17.64 -36.79 -9.48
C GLY A 41 -17.91 -35.29 -9.50
N ILE A 42 -16.94 -34.39 -9.30
CA ILE A 42 -17.26 -32.96 -9.07
C ILE A 42 -17.59 -32.26 -10.39
N PRO A 43 -18.86 -31.86 -10.64
CA PRO A 43 -19.22 -31.19 -11.88
C PRO A 43 -18.66 -29.76 -11.89
N LEU A 44 -17.90 -29.41 -12.93
CA LEU A 44 -17.38 -28.07 -13.15
C LEU A 44 -18.45 -27.19 -13.81
N SER A 45 -19.50 -26.87 -13.04
CA SER A 45 -20.63 -26.07 -13.52
C SER A 45 -20.16 -24.80 -14.24
N GLY A 46 -20.55 -24.65 -15.52
CA GLY A 46 -20.18 -23.51 -16.37
C GLY A 46 -18.94 -23.73 -17.25
N LEU A 47 -17.99 -24.58 -16.84
CA LEU A 47 -16.85 -24.99 -17.66
C LEU A 47 -17.18 -26.16 -18.57
N THR A 48 -18.03 -27.08 -18.11
CA THR A 48 -18.48 -28.24 -18.89
C THR A 48 -19.91 -28.07 -19.42
N ASP A 49 -20.23 -28.77 -20.50
CA ASP A 49 -21.59 -28.99 -20.98
C ASP A 49 -22.30 -30.10 -20.20
N ALA A 50 -23.54 -30.42 -20.59
CA ALA A 50 -24.35 -31.44 -19.92
C ALA A 50 -23.75 -32.86 -20.03
N ASP A 51 -22.88 -33.08 -21.01
CA ASP A 51 -22.20 -34.35 -21.27
C ASP A 51 -20.83 -34.43 -20.57
N GLY A 52 -20.46 -33.39 -19.81
CA GLY A 52 -19.18 -33.30 -19.10
C GLY A 52 -18.00 -32.86 -19.97
N ASN A 53 -18.23 -32.49 -21.23
CA ASN A 53 -17.18 -31.98 -22.11
C ASN A 53 -16.90 -30.50 -21.82
N LEU A 54 -15.64 -30.08 -21.91
CA LEU A 54 -15.29 -28.66 -21.79
C LEU A 54 -15.95 -27.82 -22.88
N ARG A 55 -16.62 -26.75 -22.47
CA ARG A 55 -17.07 -25.69 -23.36
C ARG A 55 -15.87 -24.98 -23.99
N THR A 56 -16.11 -24.31 -25.12
CA THR A 56 -15.05 -23.60 -25.86
C THR A 56 -14.37 -22.54 -24.99
N GLU A 57 -15.15 -21.84 -24.17
CA GLU A 57 -14.67 -20.80 -23.26
C GLU A 57 -13.80 -21.41 -22.14
N GLY A 58 -14.24 -22.53 -21.57
CA GLY A 58 -13.49 -23.24 -20.53
C GLY A 58 -12.18 -23.82 -21.05
N ARG A 59 -12.19 -24.34 -22.28
CA ARG A 59 -10.98 -24.81 -22.97
C ARG A 59 -9.92 -23.72 -23.08
N ARG A 60 -10.29 -22.52 -23.58
CA ARG A 60 -9.34 -21.40 -23.74
C ARG A 60 -8.72 -20.95 -22.42
N ILE A 61 -9.54 -20.89 -21.36
CA ILE A 61 -9.04 -20.54 -20.02
C ILE A 61 -8.04 -21.60 -19.55
N LEU A 62 -8.39 -22.88 -19.68
CA LEU A 62 -7.51 -23.97 -19.26
C LEU A 62 -6.22 -24.06 -20.09
N GLU A 63 -6.25 -23.73 -21.37
CA GLU A 63 -5.04 -23.63 -22.21
C GLU A 63 -4.05 -22.61 -21.62
N VAL A 64 -4.51 -21.40 -21.26
CA VAL A 64 -3.66 -20.38 -20.62
C VAL A 64 -3.18 -20.83 -19.24
N LEU A 65 -4.05 -21.42 -18.42
CA LEU A 65 -3.70 -21.84 -17.06
C LEU A 65 -2.81 -23.08 -17.01
N THR A 66 -2.83 -23.94 -18.04
CA THR A 66 -1.98 -25.15 -18.05
C THR A 66 -0.52 -24.79 -18.31
N ALA A 67 -0.26 -23.89 -19.25
CA ALA A 67 1.10 -23.53 -19.65
C ALA A 67 1.34 -22.01 -19.71
N PRO A 68 1.13 -21.27 -18.60
CA PRO A 68 1.38 -19.83 -18.60
C PRO A 68 2.86 -19.54 -18.82
N ARG A 69 3.16 -18.57 -19.68
CA ARG A 69 4.51 -18.06 -19.91
C ARG A 69 4.94 -17.09 -18.81
N SER A 70 3.99 -16.29 -18.33
CA SER A 70 4.20 -15.34 -17.25
C SER A 70 2.91 -15.17 -16.44
N LEU A 71 3.05 -14.61 -15.23
CA LEU A 71 1.95 -14.22 -14.38
C LEU A 71 2.26 -12.91 -13.66
N ALA A 72 1.19 -12.22 -13.26
CA ALA A 72 1.23 -11.08 -12.37
C ALA A 72 0.18 -11.27 -11.28
N THR A 73 0.60 -11.37 -10.02
CA THR A 73 -0.27 -11.42 -8.86
C THR A 73 -0.23 -10.09 -8.14
N LEU A 74 -1.40 -9.53 -7.86
CA LEU A 74 -1.62 -8.41 -6.97
C LEU A 74 -2.44 -8.90 -5.78
N ALA A 75 -1.81 -8.96 -4.61
CA ALA A 75 -2.50 -9.13 -3.34
C ALA A 75 -2.59 -7.78 -2.61
N SER A 76 -3.71 -7.51 -1.95
CA SER A 76 -3.89 -6.31 -1.14
C SER A 76 -4.55 -6.63 0.18
N THR A 77 -4.15 -5.93 1.25
CA THR A 77 -4.75 -6.08 2.58
C THR A 77 -4.72 -4.78 3.39
N ASP A 78 -5.77 -4.56 4.17
CA ASP A 78 -5.88 -3.50 5.19
C ASP A 78 -5.67 -4.05 6.63
N GLY A 79 -5.18 -5.29 6.73
CA GLY A 79 -5.02 -6.03 7.98
C GLY A 79 -6.27 -6.72 8.50
N HIS A 80 -7.44 -6.49 7.91
CA HIS A 80 -8.70 -7.15 8.29
C HIS A 80 -9.23 -8.03 7.16
N SER A 81 -9.05 -7.56 5.93
CA SER A 81 -9.44 -8.23 4.70
C SER A 81 -8.22 -8.39 3.80
N ALA A 82 -8.24 -9.43 2.98
CA ALA A 82 -7.24 -9.65 1.96
C ALA A 82 -7.93 -10.01 0.65
N THR A 83 -7.46 -9.42 -0.44
CA THR A 83 -7.91 -9.75 -1.80
C THR A 83 -6.71 -10.09 -2.65
N SER A 84 -6.88 -11.02 -3.58
CA SER A 84 -5.83 -11.44 -4.50
C SER A 84 -6.36 -11.54 -5.93
N HIS A 85 -5.58 -11.01 -6.86
CA HIS A 85 -5.84 -11.02 -8.29
C HIS A 85 -4.60 -11.53 -9.01
N THR A 86 -4.70 -12.68 -9.66
CA THR A 86 -3.60 -13.23 -10.46
C THR A 86 -3.99 -13.27 -11.92
N VAL A 87 -3.22 -12.60 -12.78
CA VAL A 87 -3.37 -12.66 -14.23
C VAL A 87 -2.32 -13.59 -14.79
N TYR A 88 -2.75 -14.59 -15.55
CA TYR A 88 -1.89 -15.53 -16.27
C TYR A 88 -1.86 -15.19 -17.75
N PHE A 89 -0.67 -15.25 -18.35
CA PHE A 89 -0.42 -14.91 -19.74
C PHE A 89 0.13 -16.12 -20.49
N ALA A 90 -0.40 -16.38 -21.68
CA ALA A 90 0.12 -17.40 -22.58
C ALA A 90 1.38 -16.90 -23.31
N ALA A 91 2.00 -17.79 -24.10
CA ALA A 91 3.18 -17.42 -24.89
C ALA A 91 2.87 -16.64 -26.18
N ASP A 92 1.61 -16.71 -26.63
CA ASP A 92 1.07 -16.05 -27.81
C ASP A 92 0.23 -14.82 -27.43
N ASP A 93 -0.41 -14.20 -28.42
CA ASP A 93 -1.27 -13.02 -28.23
C ASP A 93 -2.63 -13.36 -27.59
N THR A 94 -2.77 -14.54 -26.97
CA THR A 94 -4.01 -14.91 -26.27
C THR A 94 -4.23 -13.97 -25.08
N PRO A 95 -5.42 -13.36 -24.94
CA PRO A 95 -5.69 -12.47 -23.82
C PRO A 95 -5.50 -13.18 -22.48
N GLY A 96 -4.85 -12.50 -21.53
CA GLY A 96 -4.60 -13.04 -20.20
C GLY A 96 -5.88 -13.45 -19.47
N VAL A 97 -5.75 -14.41 -18.56
CA VAL A 97 -6.84 -14.90 -17.71
C VAL A 97 -6.65 -14.37 -16.30
N LEU A 98 -7.62 -13.61 -15.79
CA LEU A 98 -7.68 -13.23 -14.39
C LEU A 98 -8.29 -14.37 -13.57
N VAL A 99 -7.58 -14.79 -12.53
CA VAL A 99 -8.05 -15.66 -11.46
C VAL A 99 -8.15 -14.84 -10.18
N SER A 100 -9.30 -14.90 -9.51
CA SER A 100 -9.54 -14.23 -8.23
C SER A 100 -10.35 -15.11 -7.31
N THR A 101 -10.09 -15.02 -6.01
CA THR A 101 -10.89 -15.68 -4.98
C THR A 101 -12.03 -14.75 -4.55
N VAL A 102 -13.25 -15.28 -4.50
CA VAL A 102 -14.43 -14.57 -4.01
C VAL A 102 -15.20 -15.54 -3.11
N ALA A 103 -15.16 -15.31 -1.80
CA ALA A 103 -15.63 -16.26 -0.79
C ALA A 103 -14.99 -17.64 -1.01
N ASP A 104 -15.80 -18.69 -1.12
CA ASP A 104 -15.34 -20.08 -1.31
C ASP A 104 -15.26 -20.49 -2.79
N ALA A 105 -15.26 -19.51 -3.70
CA ALA A 105 -15.22 -19.75 -5.14
C ALA A 105 -14.03 -19.06 -5.81
N LEU A 106 -13.53 -19.71 -6.85
CA LEU A 106 -12.59 -19.14 -7.80
C LEU A 106 -13.36 -18.56 -8.97
N ARG A 107 -13.01 -17.34 -9.34
CA ARG A 107 -13.59 -16.64 -10.48
C ARG A 107 -12.54 -16.41 -11.55
N PHE A 108 -12.84 -16.86 -12.76
CA PHE A 108 -12.02 -16.73 -13.95
C PHE A 108 -12.65 -15.71 -14.89
N ARG A 109 -11.86 -14.75 -15.36
CA ARG A 109 -12.30 -13.77 -16.37
C ARG A 109 -11.30 -13.70 -17.53
N GLN A 110 -11.81 -13.79 -18.76
CA GLN A 110 -11.02 -13.67 -19.98
C GLN A 110 -11.77 -12.81 -21.02
N PRO A 111 -11.18 -11.73 -21.55
CA PRO A 111 -9.87 -11.18 -21.18
C PRO A 111 -9.84 -10.68 -19.73
N ALA A 112 -8.65 -10.67 -19.12
CA ALA A 112 -8.45 -10.11 -17.79
C ALA A 112 -8.87 -8.63 -17.75
N PRO A 113 -9.82 -8.23 -16.89
CA PRO A 113 -10.33 -6.85 -16.85
C PRO A 113 -9.41 -5.93 -16.03
N VAL A 114 -8.19 -5.69 -16.51
CA VAL A 114 -7.15 -4.92 -15.81
C VAL A 114 -7.65 -3.53 -15.41
N GLU A 115 -8.38 -2.84 -16.30
CA GLU A 115 -8.93 -1.51 -16.04
C GLU A 115 -9.87 -1.50 -14.84
N SER A 116 -10.61 -2.58 -14.61
CA SER A 116 -11.49 -2.71 -13.44
C SER A 116 -10.70 -2.90 -12.14
N ILE A 117 -9.56 -3.62 -12.19
CA ILE A 117 -8.66 -3.78 -11.03
C ILE A 117 -8.05 -2.43 -10.68
N ILE A 118 -7.51 -1.72 -11.68
CA ILE A 118 -6.90 -0.40 -11.50
C ILE A 118 -7.92 0.62 -10.98
N GLY A 119 -9.14 0.63 -11.55
CA GLY A 119 -10.22 1.49 -11.05
C GLY A 119 -10.61 1.19 -9.60
N GLY A 120 -10.59 -0.09 -9.19
CA GLY A 120 -10.81 -0.48 -7.79
C GLY A 120 -9.70 0.00 -6.86
N LEU A 121 -8.43 -0.15 -7.26
CA LEU A 121 -7.30 0.39 -6.49
C LEU A 121 -7.36 1.91 -6.40
N GLU A 122 -7.67 2.59 -7.50
CA GLU A 122 -7.82 4.05 -7.55
C GLU A 122 -8.89 4.54 -6.57
N GLN A 123 -9.99 3.80 -6.39
CA GLN A 123 -11.00 4.12 -5.37
C GLN A 123 -10.47 3.95 -3.93
N ILE A 124 -9.57 2.99 -3.70
CA ILE A 124 -9.01 2.68 -2.38
C ILE A 124 -7.92 3.69 -1.99
N ILE A 125 -6.94 3.92 -2.88
CA ILE A 125 -5.75 4.72 -2.57
C ILE A 125 -5.82 6.15 -3.10
N GLY A 126 -6.81 6.46 -3.94
CA GLY A 126 -6.93 7.74 -4.63
C GLY A 126 -5.92 7.89 -5.76
N ARG A 127 -6.27 8.70 -6.77
CA ARG A 127 -5.31 9.20 -7.75
C ARG A 127 -4.82 10.56 -7.32
N SER A 128 -3.52 10.68 -7.08
CA SER A 128 -2.92 11.99 -6.85
C SER A 128 -3.09 12.84 -8.11
N VAL A 129 -3.93 13.87 -8.05
CA VAL A 129 -4.00 14.91 -9.11
C VAL A 129 -2.82 15.88 -8.98
N MET A 130 -2.14 15.87 -7.84
CA MET A 130 -1.08 16.81 -7.47
C MET A 130 0.34 16.27 -7.71
N GLY A 131 0.48 15.01 -8.14
CA GLY A 131 1.75 14.52 -8.67
C GLY A 131 1.83 14.96 -10.13
N GLY A 132 2.54 16.05 -10.40
CA GLY A 132 2.81 16.48 -11.77
C GLY A 132 3.48 15.35 -12.55
N ASP A 133 3.24 15.31 -13.85
CA ASP A 133 3.93 14.44 -14.82
C ASP A 133 5.44 14.76 -14.95
N ASP A 134 6.05 15.28 -13.88
CA ASP A 134 7.46 15.67 -13.83
C ASP A 134 8.30 14.40 -13.55
N ASP A 135 8.28 13.48 -14.50
CA ASP A 135 9.12 12.27 -14.56
C ASP A 135 10.64 12.56 -14.51
N ASP A 136 11.05 13.83 -14.51
CA ASP A 136 12.41 14.24 -14.83
C ASP A 136 13.27 14.75 -13.65
N ASP A 137 12.74 14.99 -12.44
CA ASP A 137 13.61 15.52 -11.34
C ASP A 137 13.07 15.29 -9.90
N ASP A 138 12.16 14.33 -9.70
CA ASP A 138 11.67 14.03 -8.36
C ASP A 138 12.77 13.37 -7.53
N GLY A 139 13.41 14.16 -6.65
CA GLY A 139 14.35 13.76 -5.60
C GLY A 139 13.81 12.74 -4.59
N SER A 140 12.88 11.89 -5.02
CA SER A 140 12.54 10.61 -4.43
C SER A 140 13.82 9.85 -4.12
N SER A 141 14.18 9.86 -2.85
CA SER A 141 15.36 9.19 -2.35
C SER A 141 15.16 7.70 -2.53
N ILE A 142 15.79 7.12 -3.54
CA ILE A 142 15.94 5.68 -3.68
C ILE A 142 17.02 5.27 -2.69
N ILE A 143 16.68 4.36 -1.78
CA ILE A 143 17.59 3.85 -0.77
C ILE A 143 17.78 2.36 -1.03
N GLU A 144 18.95 1.98 -1.54
CA GLU A 144 19.30 0.57 -1.77
C GLU A 144 20.14 0.06 -0.61
N LEU A 145 19.69 -0.95 0.12
CA LEU A 145 20.38 -1.55 1.26
C LEU A 145 20.55 -3.04 1.04
N SER A 146 21.60 -3.65 1.58
CA SER A 146 21.61 -5.11 1.71
C SER A 146 20.49 -5.56 2.65
N THR A 147 20.05 -6.81 2.54
CA THR A 147 18.87 -7.33 3.26
C THR A 147 18.90 -7.04 4.76
N GLU A 148 19.99 -7.35 5.46
CA GLU A 148 20.11 -7.15 6.92
C GLU A 148 20.01 -5.65 7.32
N PRO A 149 20.85 -4.72 6.79
CA PRO A 149 20.66 -3.28 7.00
C PRO A 149 19.29 -2.76 6.59
N GLY A 150 18.67 -3.31 5.54
CA GLY A 150 17.32 -2.94 5.11
C GLY A 150 16.25 -3.30 6.13
N LEU A 151 16.34 -4.50 6.73
CA LEU A 151 15.44 -4.90 7.82
C LEU A 151 15.68 -4.04 9.08
N VAL A 152 16.94 -3.75 9.42
CA VAL A 152 17.28 -2.86 10.55
C VAL A 152 16.75 -1.44 10.32
N PHE A 153 16.84 -0.93 9.08
CA PHE A 153 16.28 0.36 8.70
C PHE A 153 14.75 0.39 8.85
N ALA A 154 14.06 -0.66 8.41
CA ALA A 154 12.62 -0.80 8.59
C ALA A 154 12.18 -0.81 10.06
N ALA A 155 12.89 -1.56 10.91
CA ALA A 155 12.66 -1.58 12.35
C ALA A 155 12.92 -0.22 13.01
N ALA A 156 13.96 0.49 12.59
CA ALA A 156 14.23 1.84 13.05
C ALA A 156 13.11 2.81 12.64
N LEU A 157 12.57 2.70 11.41
CA LEU A 157 11.43 3.49 10.94
C LEU A 157 10.20 3.23 11.82
N ASP A 158 9.89 1.97 12.12
CA ASP A 158 8.77 1.61 13.00
C ASP A 158 8.90 2.21 14.40
N LEU A 159 10.10 2.15 14.99
CA LEU A 159 10.38 2.76 16.30
C LEU A 159 10.19 4.29 16.27
N GLN A 160 10.68 4.95 15.23
CA GLN A 160 10.52 6.39 15.04
C GLN A 160 9.06 6.79 14.83
N ARG A 161 8.32 6.06 13.99
CA ARG A 161 6.88 6.27 13.74
C ARG A 161 6.08 6.13 15.03
N SER A 162 6.35 5.06 15.79
CA SER A 162 5.71 4.80 17.08
C SER A 162 5.94 5.95 18.07
N SER A 163 7.16 6.46 18.15
CA SER A 163 7.46 7.62 18.99
C SER A 163 6.80 8.90 18.49
N GLN A 164 6.79 9.17 17.18
CA GLN A 164 6.10 10.34 16.62
C GLN A 164 4.60 10.32 16.95
N LEU A 165 3.95 9.16 16.87
CA LEU A 165 2.56 9.01 17.29
C LEU A 165 2.38 9.27 18.79
N ALA A 166 3.28 8.75 19.63
CA ALA A 166 3.27 9.01 21.07
C ALA A 166 3.54 10.50 21.39
N GLN A 167 4.38 11.17 20.61
CA GLN A 167 4.67 12.60 20.72
C GLN A 167 3.46 13.45 20.37
N ILE A 168 2.75 13.12 19.29
CA ILE A 168 1.48 13.77 18.92
C ILE A 168 0.44 13.60 20.04
N ALA A 169 0.37 12.41 20.65
CA ALA A 169 -0.57 12.14 21.73
C ALA A 169 -0.24 12.89 23.03
N ASN A 170 1.04 13.13 23.32
CA ASN A 170 1.52 13.68 24.60
C ASN A 170 2.11 15.10 24.51
N ASP A 171 2.06 15.74 23.33
CA ASP A 171 2.72 17.03 23.03
C ASP A 171 4.23 17.06 23.37
N SER A 172 4.92 15.94 23.16
CA SER A 172 6.37 15.79 23.38
C SER A 172 7.16 15.99 22.08
N LYS A 173 8.43 16.40 22.18
CA LYS A 173 9.33 16.62 21.01
C LYS A 173 10.68 15.93 21.15
N ALA A 174 10.81 14.97 22.06
CA ALA A 174 12.10 14.30 22.29
C ALA A 174 12.48 13.44 21.06
N PRO A 175 13.70 13.57 20.50
CA PRO A 175 14.14 12.69 19.43
C PRO A 175 14.24 11.25 19.94
N VAL A 176 14.01 10.28 19.05
CA VAL A 176 14.18 8.86 19.37
C VAL A 176 15.65 8.50 19.24
N LEU A 177 16.21 7.97 20.32
CA LEU A 177 17.51 7.33 20.29
C LEU A 177 17.33 5.88 19.80
N LEU A 178 17.90 5.57 18.65
CA LEU A 178 17.96 4.25 18.05
C LEU A 178 19.17 3.51 18.63
N THR A 179 18.98 2.69 19.66
CA THR A 179 20.01 1.76 20.14
C THR A 179 19.84 0.38 19.48
N PRO A 180 20.92 -0.42 19.34
CA PRO A 180 20.81 -1.79 18.83
C PRO A 180 19.73 -2.62 19.54
N GLU A 181 19.61 -2.49 20.87
CA GLU A 181 18.60 -3.19 21.67
C GLU A 181 17.19 -2.71 21.36
N SER A 182 16.98 -1.40 21.21
CA SER A 182 15.67 -0.81 20.92
C SER A 182 15.16 -1.20 19.52
N VAL A 183 16.06 -1.29 18.55
CA VAL A 183 15.77 -1.71 17.17
C VAL A 183 15.53 -3.21 17.13
N LYS A 184 16.38 -4.00 17.78
CA LYS A 184 16.19 -5.45 17.95
C LYS A 184 14.86 -5.78 18.61
N ALA A 185 14.43 -4.99 19.60
CA ALA A 185 13.14 -5.18 20.27
C ALA A 185 11.92 -4.93 19.36
N GLN A 186 12.08 -4.36 18.16
CA GLN A 186 11.01 -4.31 17.17
C GLN A 186 10.83 -5.64 16.43
N PHE A 187 11.91 -6.41 16.24
CA PHE A 187 11.84 -7.76 15.70
C PHE A 187 11.12 -8.65 16.73
N GLY A 188 9.88 -9.03 16.42
CA GLY A 188 9.02 -9.81 17.31
C GLY A 188 7.95 -9.01 18.05
N ARG A 189 7.92 -7.68 17.93
CA ARG A 189 6.75 -6.91 18.39
C ARG A 189 5.60 -7.13 17.44
N GLY A 190 4.54 -7.76 17.95
CA GLY A 190 3.28 -7.90 17.22
C GLY A 190 3.48 -8.53 15.86
N ALA A 191 4.08 -9.73 15.81
CA ALA A 191 4.26 -10.51 14.57
C ALA A 191 2.94 -10.63 13.75
N GLU A 192 1.81 -10.48 14.42
CA GLU A 192 0.46 -10.52 13.85
C GLU A 192 -0.02 -9.16 13.32
N HIS A 193 0.66 -8.06 13.62
CA HIS A 193 0.19 -6.72 13.26
C HIS A 193 0.89 -6.20 12.00
N PRO A 194 0.18 -6.08 10.86
CA PRO A 194 0.77 -5.65 9.59
C PRO A 194 1.20 -4.17 9.57
N GLN A 195 0.93 -3.41 10.64
CA GLN A 195 1.27 -1.99 10.77
C GLN A 195 2.79 -1.74 10.77
N TRP A 196 3.56 -2.74 11.19
CA TRP A 196 5.01 -2.66 11.36
C TRP A 196 5.71 -3.12 10.09
N LEU A 197 6.50 -2.21 9.51
CA LEU A 197 7.24 -2.43 8.28
C LEU A 197 8.24 -3.59 8.43
N VAL A 198 8.91 -3.73 9.58
CA VAL A 198 9.85 -4.84 9.81
C VAL A 198 9.19 -6.20 9.72
N ASN A 199 7.97 -6.35 10.25
CA ASN A 199 7.25 -7.63 10.21
C ASN A 199 6.84 -7.98 8.79
N SER A 200 6.34 -6.98 8.06
CA SER A 200 6.01 -7.13 6.64
C SER A 200 7.25 -7.49 5.82
N LEU A 201 8.37 -6.82 6.02
CA LEU A 201 9.59 -7.12 5.25
C LEU A 201 10.29 -8.41 5.67
N SER A 202 10.13 -8.87 6.91
CA SER A 202 10.70 -10.15 7.35
C SER A 202 10.04 -11.34 6.64
N GLU A 203 8.74 -11.25 6.38
CA GLU A 203 8.03 -12.21 5.52
C GLU A 203 8.52 -12.11 4.06
N PHE A 204 8.80 -10.89 3.60
CA PHE A 204 9.26 -10.60 2.24
C PHE A 204 10.67 -11.12 1.92
N THR A 205 11.53 -11.31 2.92
CA THR A 205 12.93 -11.72 2.76
C THR A 205 13.20 -13.19 3.10
N ASP A 206 12.17 -14.04 3.08
CA ASP A 206 12.24 -15.47 3.42
C ASP A 206 12.93 -15.73 4.76
N GLN A 207 12.39 -15.11 5.83
CA GLN A 207 12.78 -15.34 7.24
C GLN A 207 14.28 -15.46 7.46
N THR A 208 15.02 -14.37 7.17
CA THR A 208 16.35 -14.20 7.74
C THR A 208 16.24 -14.43 9.26
N ASP A 209 17.04 -15.35 9.82
CA ASP A 209 17.07 -15.54 11.26
C ASP A 209 17.56 -14.23 11.88
N HIS A 210 16.64 -13.39 12.32
CA HIS A 210 16.95 -12.07 12.88
C HIS A 210 17.88 -12.15 14.10
N ARG A 211 18.10 -13.34 14.66
CA ARG A 211 19.09 -13.59 15.71
C ARG A 211 20.54 -13.48 15.21
N SER A 212 20.79 -13.67 13.92
CA SER A 212 22.12 -13.53 13.31
C SER A 212 22.46 -12.10 12.88
N ILE A 213 21.48 -11.20 12.83
CA ILE A 213 21.70 -9.81 12.40
C ILE A 213 22.61 -9.09 13.40
N ASP A 214 23.71 -8.54 12.90
CA ASP A 214 24.53 -7.59 13.65
C ASP A 214 23.90 -6.19 13.57
N PHE A 215 23.10 -5.87 14.58
CA PHE A 215 22.37 -4.61 14.68
C PHE A 215 23.28 -3.38 14.78
N GLU A 216 24.40 -3.50 15.49
CA GLU A 216 25.35 -2.40 15.69
C GLU A 216 26.10 -2.11 14.39
N ALA A 217 26.60 -3.14 13.72
CA ALA A 217 27.23 -2.99 12.41
C ALA A 217 26.24 -2.46 11.36
N SER A 218 24.99 -2.92 11.38
CA SER A 218 23.94 -2.45 10.47
C SER A 218 23.61 -0.97 10.69
N LEU A 219 23.40 -0.54 11.94
CA LEU A 219 23.16 0.88 12.26
C LEU A 219 24.36 1.76 11.89
N SER A 220 25.58 1.29 12.14
CA SER A 220 26.80 1.99 11.72
C SER A 220 26.88 2.12 10.19
N GLY A 221 26.48 1.07 9.45
CA GLY A 221 26.38 1.10 7.99
C GLY A 221 25.32 2.09 7.48
N LEU A 222 24.19 2.21 8.17
CA LEU A 222 23.18 3.24 7.88
C LEU A 222 23.73 4.65 8.15
N ALA A 223 24.54 4.83 9.20
CA ALA A 223 25.16 6.11 9.55
C ALA A 223 26.19 6.54 8.50
N GLN A 224 27.02 5.62 8.02
CA GLN A 224 27.97 5.87 6.93
C GLN A 224 27.27 6.32 5.63
N ARG A 225 26.03 5.90 5.41
CA ARG A 225 25.19 6.29 4.28
C ARG A 225 24.39 7.59 4.52
N GLY A 226 24.56 8.23 5.66
CA GLY A 226 23.84 9.46 6.03
C GLY A 226 22.36 9.27 6.37
N LEU A 227 21.91 8.02 6.53
CA LEU A 227 20.52 7.72 6.90
C LEU A 227 20.28 7.94 8.40
N CYS A 228 21.31 7.76 9.22
CA CYS A 228 21.33 8.13 10.62
C CYS A 228 22.64 8.85 10.99
N THR A 229 22.70 9.39 12.20
CA THR A 229 23.88 10.03 12.78
C THR A 229 24.16 9.37 14.12
N GLU A 230 25.40 8.95 14.33
CA GLU A 230 25.86 8.42 15.60
C GLU A 230 25.92 9.54 16.65
N VAL A 231 25.38 9.27 17.84
CA VAL A 231 25.38 10.19 18.99
C VAL A 231 25.77 9.42 20.25
N ALA A 232 26.05 10.12 21.34
CA ALA A 232 26.38 9.47 22.61
C ALA A 232 25.25 8.51 23.05
N GLY A 233 25.53 7.20 23.01
CA GLY A 233 24.62 6.15 23.43
C GLY A 233 23.73 5.54 22.35
N GLY A 234 23.87 5.90 21.07
CA GLY A 234 23.12 5.26 19.98
C GLY A 234 23.11 6.10 18.70
N PHE A 235 22.03 6.01 17.93
CA PHE A 235 21.87 6.69 16.65
C PHE A 235 20.60 7.54 16.65
N ILE A 236 20.57 8.60 15.84
CA ILE A 236 19.35 9.35 15.51
C ILE A 236 19.16 9.35 14.00
N PHE A 237 17.93 9.33 13.50
CA PHE A 237 17.73 9.46 12.05
C PHE A 237 18.26 10.79 11.53
N GLY A 238 18.91 10.75 10.37
CA GLY A 238 19.23 11.92 9.57
C GLY A 238 18.00 12.45 8.84
N ASP A 239 18.16 13.50 8.05
CA ASP A 239 17.04 14.20 7.39
C ASP A 239 16.17 13.26 6.54
N VAL A 240 16.79 12.35 5.78
CA VAL A 240 16.07 11.38 4.92
C VAL A 240 15.22 10.42 5.77
N GLY A 241 15.78 9.84 6.82
CA GLY A 241 15.05 8.93 7.71
C GLY A 241 13.93 9.62 8.49
N GLN A 242 14.17 10.87 8.92
CA GLN A 242 13.15 11.69 9.59
C GLN A 242 12.00 12.05 8.63
N GLN A 243 12.31 12.48 7.41
CA GLN A 243 11.30 12.76 6.39
C GLN A 243 10.50 11.49 6.08
N LEU A 244 11.17 10.36 5.84
CA LEU A 244 10.49 9.10 5.52
C LEU A 244 9.55 8.66 6.64
N SER A 245 10.02 8.63 7.89
CA SER A 245 9.18 8.26 9.04
C SER A 245 7.98 9.19 9.23
N SER A 246 8.16 10.51 9.06
CA SER A 246 7.09 11.50 9.18
C SER A 246 6.02 11.39 8.09
N ARG A 247 6.40 10.95 6.88
CA ARG A 247 5.47 10.73 5.76
C ARG A 247 4.74 9.39 5.84
N THR A 248 5.27 8.45 6.62
CA THR A 248 4.81 7.06 6.69
C THR A 248 4.16 6.70 8.03
N LEU A 249 3.64 7.68 8.79
CA LEU A 249 3.11 7.47 10.14
C LEU A 249 2.08 6.33 10.24
N LEU A 250 1.04 6.36 9.41
CA LEU A 250 -0.07 5.41 9.47
C LEU A 250 -0.17 4.59 8.20
N LEU A 251 0.22 3.32 8.27
CA LEU A 251 -0.07 2.36 7.21
C LEU A 251 -1.58 2.13 7.13
N ARG A 252 -2.15 2.24 5.93
CA ARG A 252 -3.58 1.96 5.68
C ARG A 252 -3.78 0.71 4.85
N TRP A 253 -2.93 0.51 3.85
CA TRP A 253 -2.99 -0.63 2.95
C TRP A 253 -1.59 -1.16 2.65
N MET A 254 -1.50 -2.46 2.50
CA MET A 254 -0.34 -3.14 1.93
C MET A 254 -0.74 -3.78 0.62
N PHE A 255 0.15 -3.70 -0.35
CA PHE A 255 0.03 -4.43 -1.60
C PHE A 255 1.29 -5.28 -1.80
N ASN A 256 1.10 -6.50 -2.28
CA ASN A 256 2.17 -7.39 -2.67
C ASN A 256 1.98 -7.72 -4.15
N VAL A 257 2.96 -7.37 -4.96
CA VAL A 257 2.97 -7.62 -6.40
C VAL A 257 4.02 -8.66 -6.68
N ILE A 258 3.63 -9.77 -7.28
CA ILE A 258 4.55 -10.83 -7.70
C ILE A 258 4.44 -10.94 -9.20
N LEU A 259 5.54 -10.69 -9.88
CA LEU A 259 5.67 -10.95 -11.31
C LEU A 259 6.53 -12.19 -11.46
N ALA A 260 6.11 -13.14 -12.28
CA ALA A 260 6.94 -14.30 -12.59
C ALA A 260 6.88 -14.63 -14.07
N LYS A 261 7.99 -15.12 -14.60
CA LYS A 261 8.16 -15.43 -16.03
C LYS A 261 9.01 -16.68 -16.21
N LEU A 262 8.58 -17.55 -17.11
CA LEU A 262 9.40 -18.67 -17.56
C LEU A 262 10.49 -18.19 -18.50
N THR A 263 11.71 -18.60 -18.19
CA THR A 263 12.86 -18.43 -19.05
C THR A 263 12.85 -19.49 -20.17
N PRO A 264 13.62 -19.29 -21.26
CA PRO A 264 13.70 -20.27 -22.34
C PRO A 264 14.19 -21.67 -21.93
N ASP A 265 14.95 -21.78 -20.85
CA ASP A 265 15.41 -23.04 -20.24
C ASP A 265 14.36 -23.72 -19.35
N GLY A 266 13.18 -23.10 -19.18
CA GLY A 266 12.07 -23.64 -18.39
C GLY A 266 12.20 -23.38 -16.88
N THR A 267 13.16 -22.57 -16.45
CA THR A 267 13.21 -22.06 -15.07
C THR A 267 12.28 -20.85 -14.91
N ALA A 268 11.92 -20.51 -13.68
CA ALA A 268 11.09 -19.34 -13.39
C ALA A 268 11.95 -18.23 -12.78
N SER A 269 11.84 -17.03 -13.33
CA SER A 269 12.35 -15.79 -12.73
C SER A 269 11.19 -15.04 -12.09
N SER A 270 11.42 -14.37 -10.97
CA SER A 270 10.37 -13.58 -10.31
C SER A 270 10.89 -12.26 -9.76
N LEU A 271 10.04 -11.25 -9.80
CA LEU A 271 10.23 -9.95 -9.18
C LEU A 271 9.10 -9.76 -8.18
N GLN A 272 9.46 -9.42 -6.94
CA GLN A 272 8.48 -9.06 -5.93
C GLN A 272 8.60 -7.59 -5.56
N ILE A 273 7.44 -6.94 -5.46
CA ILE A 273 7.31 -5.54 -5.08
C ILE A 273 6.31 -5.49 -3.94
N ARG A 274 6.76 -5.02 -2.77
CA ARG A 274 5.86 -4.72 -1.65
C ARG A 274 5.61 -3.23 -1.60
N ALA A 275 4.36 -2.82 -1.48
CA ALA A 275 3.96 -1.43 -1.47
C ALA A 275 3.14 -1.13 -0.21
N HIS A 276 3.51 -0.05 0.47
CA HIS A 276 2.87 0.40 1.70
C HIS A 276 2.24 1.77 1.48
N TYR A 277 0.92 1.87 1.63
CA TYR A 277 0.17 3.11 1.43
C TYR A 277 -0.17 3.79 2.76
N PHE A 278 0.11 5.10 2.87
CA PHE A 278 0.02 5.84 4.14
C PHE A 278 -1.04 6.96 4.17
N GLY A 279 -1.90 7.08 3.15
CA GLY A 279 -3.02 8.04 3.14
C GLY A 279 -2.73 9.43 2.53
N ASN A 280 -1.47 9.75 2.21
CA ASN A 280 -1.05 11.04 1.67
C ASN A 280 -0.80 11.02 0.15
N ASN A 281 -1.48 10.14 -0.60
CA ASN A 281 -1.17 9.86 -2.01
C ASN A 281 0.28 9.42 -2.27
N GLU A 282 0.93 8.89 -1.24
CA GLU A 282 2.30 8.39 -1.28
C GLU A 282 2.32 6.91 -0.91
N VAL A 283 3.16 6.18 -1.62
CA VAL A 283 3.37 4.76 -1.47
C VAL A 283 4.86 4.52 -1.27
N LEU A 284 5.23 3.83 -0.19
CA LEU A 284 6.58 3.29 -0.05
C LEU A 284 6.64 1.96 -0.79
N LEU A 285 7.34 1.94 -1.92
CA LEU A 285 7.70 0.72 -2.63
C LEU A 285 8.98 0.15 -2.03
N VAL A 286 8.94 -1.14 -1.76
CA VAL A 286 10.09 -1.95 -1.37
C VAL A 286 10.23 -3.06 -2.39
N THR A 287 11.28 -3.03 -3.18
CA THR A 287 11.62 -4.12 -4.11
C THR A 287 12.73 -4.97 -3.51
N ARG A 288 12.65 -6.29 -3.73
CA ARG A 288 13.70 -7.23 -3.34
C ARG A 288 14.40 -7.74 -4.59
N SER A 289 15.73 -7.74 -4.55
CA SER A 289 16.59 -8.42 -5.51
C SER A 289 17.65 -9.18 -4.74
N ALA A 290 17.69 -10.52 -4.86
CA ALA A 290 18.59 -11.47 -4.19
C ALA A 290 19.02 -11.10 -2.75
N SER A 291 20.00 -10.20 -2.59
CA SER A 291 20.58 -9.77 -1.32
C SER A 291 20.34 -8.30 -0.95
N THR A 292 19.44 -7.61 -1.66
CA THR A 292 19.18 -6.18 -1.55
C THR A 292 17.70 -5.86 -1.43
N LEU A 293 17.42 -4.81 -0.66
CA LEU A 293 16.12 -4.17 -0.51
C LEU A 293 16.24 -2.72 -0.98
N THR A 294 15.38 -2.33 -1.91
CA THR A 294 15.32 -0.96 -2.42
C THR A 294 14.05 -0.28 -1.94
N PHE A 295 14.21 0.80 -1.19
CA PHE A 295 13.11 1.61 -0.67
C PHE A 295 12.94 2.84 -1.56
N ALA A 296 11.72 3.05 -2.06
CA ALA A 296 11.40 4.17 -2.93
C ALA A 296 10.02 4.73 -2.56
N VAL A 297 9.96 6.01 -2.22
CA VAL A 297 8.67 6.70 -2.08
C VAL A 297 8.21 7.16 -3.46
N ARG A 298 6.97 6.83 -3.82
CA ARG A 298 6.34 7.17 -5.09
C ARG A 298 4.95 7.74 -4.86
N SER A 299 4.44 8.47 -5.85
CA SER A 299 3.03 8.88 -5.88
C SER A 299 2.12 7.67 -6.11
N THR A 300 0.85 7.75 -5.70
CA THR A 300 -0.14 6.72 -6.04
C THR A 300 -0.34 6.58 -7.55
N ALA A 301 -0.22 7.66 -8.32
CA ALA A 301 -0.32 7.61 -9.78
C ALA A 301 0.81 6.76 -10.40
N CYS A 302 2.06 6.99 -9.96
CA CYS A 302 3.21 6.18 -10.38
C CYS A 302 3.03 4.71 -9.98
N PHE A 303 2.59 4.45 -8.75
CA PHE A 303 2.31 3.08 -8.31
C PHE A 303 1.23 2.41 -9.16
N LEU A 304 0.10 3.07 -9.44
CA LEU A 304 -0.97 2.53 -10.28
C LEU A 304 -0.48 2.24 -11.71
N ALA A 305 0.37 3.10 -12.28
CA ALA A 305 0.97 2.86 -13.59
C ALA A 305 1.89 1.62 -13.59
N VAL A 306 2.66 1.41 -12.53
CA VAL A 306 3.47 0.19 -12.34
C VAL A 306 2.57 -1.06 -12.26
N ILE A 307 1.49 -1.01 -11.49
CA ILE A 307 0.54 -2.14 -11.40
C ILE A 307 -0.13 -2.40 -12.75
N GLU A 308 -0.56 -1.35 -13.44
CA GLU A 308 -1.21 -1.47 -14.74
C GLU A 308 -0.28 -2.11 -15.78
N ALA A 309 0.96 -1.65 -15.86
CA ALA A 309 1.98 -2.24 -16.72
C ALA A 309 2.20 -3.72 -16.38
N ALA A 310 2.34 -4.04 -15.09
CA ALA A 310 2.52 -5.41 -14.60
C ALA A 310 1.36 -6.34 -14.98
N LEU A 311 0.13 -5.86 -14.86
CA LEU A 311 -1.08 -6.63 -15.16
C LEU A 311 -1.43 -6.68 -16.66
N LYS A 312 -0.81 -5.86 -17.51
CA LYS A 312 -1.01 -5.88 -18.97
C LYS A 312 0.07 -6.65 -19.69
N ASP A 313 1.31 -6.44 -19.30
CA ASP A 313 2.48 -7.02 -19.94
C ASP A 313 3.60 -7.20 -18.91
N PRO A 314 3.58 -8.30 -18.14
CA PRO A 314 4.65 -8.59 -17.17
C PRO A 314 6.01 -8.78 -17.85
N ASP A 315 6.05 -9.08 -19.15
CA ASP A 315 7.30 -9.24 -19.91
C ASP A 315 8.01 -7.90 -20.15
N SER A 316 7.33 -6.76 -19.98
CA SER A 316 7.89 -5.41 -20.17
C SER A 316 8.85 -4.94 -19.06
N PHE A 317 8.91 -5.64 -17.92
CA PHE A 317 9.74 -5.24 -16.80
C PHE A 317 11.22 -5.60 -17.05
N PRO A 318 12.14 -4.60 -17.07
CA PRO A 318 13.48 -4.78 -17.64
C PRO A 318 14.47 -5.66 -16.84
N ASP A 319 14.15 -6.13 -15.64
CA ASP A 319 15.17 -6.65 -14.69
C ASP A 319 14.94 -8.08 -14.14
N PHE A 320 14.26 -8.98 -14.85
CA PHE A 320 14.24 -10.39 -14.42
C PHE A 320 15.60 -11.08 -14.52
N ALA A 321 16.50 -10.57 -15.37
CA ALA A 321 17.71 -11.29 -15.78
C ALA A 321 18.92 -11.08 -14.85
N SER A 322 18.91 -10.07 -13.97
CA SER A 322 20.04 -9.77 -13.08
C SER A 322 19.90 -10.40 -11.69
N SER A 323 18.70 -10.79 -11.28
CA SER A 323 18.48 -11.65 -10.12
C SER A 323 18.80 -13.10 -10.49
N ALA A 324 19.76 -13.72 -9.81
CA ALA A 324 20.00 -15.17 -9.94
C ALA A 324 18.69 -15.95 -9.78
N PRO A 325 18.50 -17.09 -10.47
CA PRO A 325 17.35 -17.95 -10.25
C PRO A 325 17.41 -18.50 -8.83
N GLU A 326 16.84 -17.78 -7.87
CA GLU A 326 16.54 -18.33 -6.55
C GLU A 326 15.51 -19.43 -6.79
N SER A 327 15.79 -20.64 -6.28
CA SER A 327 14.85 -21.75 -6.35
C SER A 327 13.61 -21.36 -5.54
N PHE A 328 12.64 -20.78 -6.24
CA PHE A 328 11.43 -20.31 -5.61
C PHE A 328 10.57 -21.53 -5.26
N GLY A 329 10.19 -21.65 -3.99
CA GLY A 329 8.96 -22.37 -3.66
C GLY A 329 7.79 -21.60 -4.30
N PRO A 330 6.77 -22.25 -4.87
CA PRO A 330 5.72 -21.58 -5.66
C PRO A 330 5.12 -20.38 -4.90
N PRO A 331 4.79 -19.26 -5.59
CA PRO A 331 4.40 -18.01 -4.93
C PRO A 331 3.28 -18.23 -3.89
N ALA A 332 3.68 -18.08 -2.63
CA ALA A 332 2.89 -18.15 -1.42
C ALA A 332 1.88 -19.31 -1.35
N LYS A 333 2.31 -20.42 -0.74
CA LYS A 333 1.40 -21.39 -0.10
C LYS A 333 0.55 -20.74 1.01
N ASP A 334 0.93 -19.53 1.47
CA ASP A 334 0.35 -18.86 2.63
C ASP A 334 -0.68 -17.77 2.31
N ILE A 335 -0.60 -17.05 1.18
CA ILE A 335 -1.55 -15.94 0.92
C ILE A 335 -2.95 -16.47 0.63
N GLU A 336 -3.06 -17.57 -0.11
CA GLU A 336 -4.36 -18.17 -0.47
C GLU A 336 -4.98 -18.97 0.71
N LEU A 337 -4.14 -19.53 1.60
CA LEU A 337 -4.57 -20.28 2.78
C LEU A 337 -4.79 -19.41 4.04
N GLN A 338 -4.25 -18.19 4.11
CA GLN A 338 -4.53 -17.29 5.23
C GLN A 338 -5.86 -16.54 5.10
N VAL A 339 -6.34 -16.31 3.87
CA VAL A 339 -7.68 -15.71 3.63
C VAL A 339 -8.80 -16.60 4.21
N SER A 340 -8.64 -17.93 4.19
CA SER A 340 -9.61 -18.87 4.78
C SER A 340 -9.44 -19.11 6.28
N LYS A 341 -8.23 -18.96 6.83
CA LYS A 341 -7.97 -19.13 8.27
C LYS A 341 -8.37 -17.92 9.11
N ASN A 342 -8.28 -16.71 8.56
CA ASN A 342 -8.59 -15.47 9.31
C ASN A 342 -10.09 -15.19 9.43
N SER A 343 -10.92 -15.73 8.54
CA SER A 343 -12.38 -15.67 8.65
C SER A 343 -12.97 -16.70 9.63
N ALA A 344 -12.22 -17.76 9.96
CA ALA A 344 -12.69 -18.83 10.86
C ALA A 344 -12.30 -18.65 12.34
N SER A 345 -11.50 -17.64 12.71
CA SER A 345 -10.87 -17.53 14.04
C SER A 345 -11.50 -16.50 15.00
N VAL A 346 -12.73 -16.02 14.73
CA VAL A 346 -13.46 -15.09 15.63
C VAL A 346 -14.52 -15.80 16.50
N GLU A 347 -14.56 -17.13 16.54
CA GLU A 347 -15.37 -17.86 17.54
C GLU A 347 -14.53 -18.27 18.75
N SER A 348 -14.94 -17.74 19.90
CA SER A 348 -14.32 -17.87 21.20
C SER A 348 -14.42 -19.30 21.77
N GLU A 349 -13.27 -19.91 22.08
CA GLU A 349 -13.22 -21.04 23.03
C GLU A 349 -12.45 -20.65 24.30
N SER A 350 -13.21 -20.57 25.38
CA SER A 350 -12.74 -20.53 26.75
C SER A 350 -12.97 -21.90 27.40
N SER A 351 -11.91 -22.66 27.72
CA SER A 351 -11.90 -23.54 28.90
C SER A 351 -10.56 -24.27 29.12
N SER A 352 -9.92 -23.90 30.24
CA SER A 352 -9.32 -24.74 31.30
C SER A 352 -8.39 -25.92 31.00
N ALA A 353 -7.26 -25.85 31.71
CA ALA A 353 -6.17 -26.80 31.90
C ALA A 353 -6.55 -28.17 32.51
N ALA A 354 -5.73 -29.20 32.21
CA ALA A 354 -4.88 -29.91 33.19
C ALA A 354 -4.20 -31.15 32.55
N GLY A 355 -2.94 -31.40 32.92
CA GLY A 355 -2.51 -32.76 33.26
C GLY A 355 -1.37 -33.43 32.50
N VAL A 356 -0.26 -33.60 33.24
CA VAL A 356 0.53 -34.84 33.40
C VAL A 356 1.69 -35.15 32.44
N SER A 357 2.84 -35.26 33.10
CA SER A 357 4.18 -35.74 32.72
C SER A 357 4.21 -37.18 32.18
N HIS A 358 5.07 -37.47 31.20
CA HIS A 358 5.86 -38.70 31.19
C HIS A 358 7.28 -38.53 30.60
N ARG A 359 8.22 -38.97 31.44
CA ARG A 359 9.61 -39.42 31.33
C ARG A 359 9.90 -40.31 30.10
N ALA A 360 11.06 -40.15 29.43
CA ALA A 360 12.03 -41.22 29.12
C ALA A 360 13.20 -40.80 28.19
N SER A 361 14.41 -41.07 28.70
CA SER A 361 15.50 -41.82 28.04
C SER A 361 16.38 -41.18 26.95
N THR A 362 17.56 -40.77 27.41
CA THR A 362 18.90 -41.01 26.84
C THR A 362 19.00 -42.11 25.77
N THR A 363 19.61 -41.77 24.62
CA THR A 363 20.61 -42.63 23.99
C THR A 363 21.64 -41.77 23.22
N ARG A 364 22.91 -41.86 23.66
CA ARG A 364 24.08 -41.36 22.94
C ARG A 364 24.32 -42.23 21.71
N SER A 365 24.64 -41.63 20.58
CA SER A 365 25.51 -42.26 19.60
C SER A 365 26.44 -41.21 18.98
N ARG A 366 27.70 -41.60 18.98
CA ARG A 366 28.91 -40.80 18.82
C ARG A 366 29.56 -41.38 17.57
N THR A 367 29.60 -40.62 16.48
CA THR A 367 30.35 -41.01 15.29
C THR A 367 31.29 -39.87 14.92
N SER A 368 32.55 -40.13 15.24
CA SER A 368 33.73 -39.40 14.80
C SER A 368 33.94 -39.62 13.29
N VAL A 369 34.05 -38.53 12.52
CA VAL A 369 34.70 -38.55 11.22
C VAL A 369 35.75 -37.44 11.19
N THR A 370 36.91 -37.85 10.70
CA THR A 370 38.23 -37.25 10.67
C THR A 370 38.31 -35.97 9.86
N GLY A 371 39.06 -35.00 10.39
CA GLY A 371 39.42 -33.77 9.70
C GLY A 371 40.38 -34.01 8.53
N SER A 372 40.17 -33.24 7.46
CA SER A 372 41.12 -33.06 6.37
C SER A 372 41.29 -31.58 6.12
N ALA A 373 42.50 -31.09 6.36
CA ALA A 373 42.91 -29.72 6.16
C ALA A 373 43.09 -29.46 4.66
N TYR A 374 42.46 -28.40 4.14
CA TYR A 374 42.82 -27.81 2.86
C TYR A 374 43.26 -26.36 3.06
N ALA A 375 44.43 -26.11 2.49
CA ALA A 375 45.22 -24.91 2.59
C ALA A 375 44.61 -23.74 1.81
N THR A 376 44.69 -22.58 2.44
CA THR A 376 44.40 -21.25 1.90
C THR A 376 45.37 -20.90 0.77
N SER A 377 44.85 -20.52 -0.40
CA SER A 377 45.60 -19.71 -1.36
C SER A 377 44.66 -18.66 -1.97
N GLN A 378 44.96 -17.40 -1.65
CA GLN A 378 44.41 -16.20 -2.29
C GLN A 378 45.19 -15.94 -3.59
N PRO A 379 44.53 -15.47 -4.66
CA PRO A 379 45.17 -14.65 -5.67
C PRO A 379 44.72 -13.20 -5.54
N ALA A 380 45.70 -12.31 -5.43
CA ALA A 380 45.55 -10.87 -5.56
C ALA A 380 45.21 -10.50 -7.02
N ASN A 381 44.25 -9.59 -7.22
CA ASN A 381 43.92 -9.02 -8.53
C ASN A 381 44.25 -7.52 -8.53
N PRO A 382 44.93 -6.99 -9.57
CA PRO A 382 45.41 -5.61 -9.58
C PRO A 382 44.33 -4.62 -10.06
N HIS A 383 44.44 -3.39 -9.54
CA HIS A 383 43.66 -2.22 -9.93
C HIS A 383 43.78 -1.92 -11.44
N GLU A 384 42.66 -2.01 -12.15
CA GLU A 384 42.49 -1.38 -13.46
C GLU A 384 41.97 0.06 -13.28
N THR A 385 42.78 1.01 -13.75
CA THR A 385 42.41 2.42 -13.91
C THR A 385 41.79 2.59 -15.29
N THR A 386 40.48 2.79 -15.35
CA THR A 386 39.76 3.05 -16.61
C THR A 386 39.82 4.54 -16.93
N THR A 387 40.67 4.90 -17.89
CA THR A 387 40.64 6.20 -18.58
C THR A 387 39.45 6.21 -19.55
N ASN A 388 38.46 7.07 -19.29
CA ASN A 388 37.32 7.29 -20.17
C ASN A 388 37.69 8.17 -21.38
N ALA A 389 37.28 7.68 -22.56
CA ALA A 389 37.45 8.31 -23.86
C ALA A 389 36.42 9.41 -24.14
N ASP A 390 36.82 10.37 -24.99
CA ASP A 390 36.10 11.54 -25.45
C ASP A 390 34.65 11.27 -25.90
N VAL A 391 33.69 11.87 -25.20
CA VAL A 391 32.34 12.13 -25.73
C VAL A 391 32.35 13.54 -26.36
N PRO A 392 32.25 13.66 -27.70
CA PRO A 392 32.26 14.96 -28.37
C PRO A 392 30.98 15.74 -28.02
N GLY A 393 31.13 16.81 -27.23
CA GLY A 393 30.04 17.72 -26.87
C GLY A 393 29.85 17.99 -25.38
N SER A 394 30.63 17.35 -24.50
CA SER A 394 30.57 17.65 -23.06
C SER A 394 31.26 18.98 -22.76
N LEU A 395 30.49 19.97 -22.28
CA LEU A 395 31.03 21.26 -21.83
C LEU A 395 31.55 21.08 -20.40
N THR A 396 32.78 21.51 -20.10
CA THR A 396 33.33 21.53 -18.74
C THR A 396 33.36 22.95 -18.18
N CYS A 397 33.12 23.09 -16.89
CA CYS A 397 33.15 24.37 -16.20
C CYS A 397 34.58 24.92 -16.16
N ARG A 398 34.81 26.11 -16.75
CA ARG A 398 36.13 26.75 -16.75
C ARG A 398 36.69 27.08 -15.36
N LYS A 399 35.83 27.17 -14.33
CA LYS A 399 36.26 27.50 -12.96
C LYS A 399 36.64 26.27 -12.16
N CYS A 400 35.87 25.19 -12.22
CA CYS A 400 36.05 24.02 -11.34
C CYS A 400 36.27 22.69 -12.08
N GLY A 401 36.26 22.67 -13.41
CA GLY A 401 36.48 21.47 -14.23
C GLY A 401 35.29 20.52 -14.36
N ASN A 402 34.25 20.66 -13.55
CA ASN A 402 33.08 19.76 -13.58
C ASN A 402 32.27 19.88 -14.88
N TYR A 403 31.71 18.75 -15.32
CA TYR A 403 30.84 18.69 -16.48
C TYR A 403 29.57 19.52 -16.29
N LEU A 404 29.21 20.27 -17.33
CA LEU A 404 28.00 21.08 -17.41
C LEU A 404 26.96 20.33 -18.23
N ARG A 405 25.74 20.22 -17.69
CA ARG A 405 24.59 19.74 -18.47
C ARG A 405 24.40 20.67 -19.68
N GLN A 406 24.06 20.09 -20.83
CA GLN A 406 23.75 20.83 -22.04
C GLN A 406 22.61 21.83 -21.75
N GLY A 407 22.82 23.12 -22.03
CA GLY A 407 21.85 24.18 -21.74
C GLY A 407 21.90 24.78 -20.33
N SER A 408 22.76 24.29 -19.42
CA SER A 408 22.90 24.86 -18.08
C SER A 408 23.47 26.29 -18.10
N LYS A 409 22.75 27.24 -17.47
CA LYS A 409 23.18 28.66 -17.39
C LYS A 409 24.30 28.88 -16.38
N PHE A 410 24.40 28.01 -15.38
CA PHE A 410 25.36 28.06 -14.29
C PHE A 410 25.87 26.65 -13.97
N CYS A 411 27.11 26.54 -13.50
CA CYS A 411 27.64 25.30 -12.96
C CYS A 411 26.91 24.92 -11.67
N SER A 412 26.32 23.72 -11.62
CA SER A 412 25.65 23.18 -10.43
C SER A 412 26.58 23.07 -9.23
N HIS A 413 27.90 22.98 -9.46
CA HIS A 413 28.88 22.74 -8.40
C HIS A 413 29.53 24.02 -7.84
N CYS A 414 29.69 25.07 -8.65
CA CYS A 414 30.39 26.30 -8.22
C CYS A 414 29.64 27.60 -8.52
N GLY A 415 28.44 27.54 -9.11
CA GLY A 415 27.60 28.71 -9.42
C GLY A 415 28.10 29.62 -10.54
N THR A 416 29.23 29.28 -11.19
CA THR A 416 29.81 30.13 -12.25
C THR A 416 29.01 30.02 -13.54
N ARG A 417 28.75 31.16 -14.19
CA ARG A 417 27.96 31.23 -15.41
C ARG A 417 28.65 30.49 -16.56
N SER A 418 27.90 29.70 -17.30
CA SER A 418 28.42 28.96 -18.46
C SER A 418 28.59 29.91 -19.64
N ALA A 419 29.84 30.12 -20.06
CA ALA A 419 30.21 30.91 -21.23
C ALA A 419 30.07 30.06 -22.50
N LEU A 420 28.93 30.18 -23.19
CA LEU A 420 28.75 29.60 -24.52
C LEU A 420 29.55 30.44 -25.52
N THR A 421 30.49 29.82 -26.23
CA THR A 421 31.31 30.52 -27.25
C THR A 421 30.74 30.36 -28.67
N ALA A 422 29.79 29.46 -28.86
CA ALA A 422 29.12 29.22 -30.13
C ALA A 422 27.64 28.86 -29.92
N CYS A 423 26.80 29.28 -30.85
CA CYS A 423 25.40 28.94 -30.90
C CYS A 423 25.21 27.42 -31.10
N PRO A 424 24.38 26.72 -30.30
CA PRO A 424 24.18 25.28 -30.44
C PRO A 424 23.47 24.89 -31.74
N VAL A 425 22.70 25.80 -32.34
CA VAL A 425 21.93 25.54 -33.58
C VAL A 425 22.78 25.75 -34.84
N CYS A 426 23.33 26.96 -35.05
CA CYS A 426 24.07 27.28 -36.27
C CYS A 426 25.60 27.35 -36.12
N ARG A 427 26.14 27.16 -34.91
CA ARG A 427 27.58 27.28 -34.58
C ARG A 427 28.20 28.66 -34.78
N HIS A 428 27.41 29.70 -35.05
CA HIS A 428 27.89 31.07 -35.09
C HIS A 428 28.48 31.46 -33.73
N LYS A 429 29.56 32.25 -33.73
CA LYS A 429 30.22 32.70 -32.51
C LYS A 429 29.29 33.66 -31.76
N VAL A 430 29.09 33.44 -30.47
CA VAL A 430 28.19 34.27 -29.64
C VAL A 430 28.97 34.86 -28.47
N ALA A 431 28.64 36.09 -28.07
CA ALA A 431 29.23 36.71 -26.90
C ALA A 431 28.53 36.22 -25.62
N ASP A 432 29.25 36.23 -24.49
CA ASP A 432 28.73 35.78 -23.18
C ASP A 432 27.52 36.59 -22.68
N THR A 433 27.24 37.74 -23.29
CA THR A 433 26.08 38.59 -22.98
C THR A 433 24.86 38.34 -23.87
N ASP A 434 25.01 37.57 -24.96
CA ASP A 434 23.97 37.42 -25.96
C ASP A 434 22.87 36.49 -25.49
N ARG A 435 21.62 36.94 -25.53
CA ARG A 435 20.46 36.10 -25.17
C ARG A 435 19.94 35.27 -26.34
N PHE A 436 20.25 35.70 -27.56
CA PHE A 436 19.84 35.09 -28.82
C PHE A 436 21.03 35.08 -29.78
N CYS A 437 21.10 34.08 -30.67
CA CYS A 437 22.10 34.09 -31.74
C CYS A 437 21.75 35.19 -32.75
N GLU A 438 22.71 36.07 -33.06
CA GLU A 438 22.53 37.14 -34.06
C GLU A 438 22.32 36.62 -35.49
N ASP A 439 22.77 35.40 -35.78
CA ASP A 439 22.67 34.80 -37.12
C ASP A 439 21.36 34.01 -37.30
N CYS A 440 21.02 33.11 -36.37
CA CYS A 440 19.83 32.25 -36.51
C CYS A 440 18.64 32.61 -35.61
N GLY A 441 18.78 33.57 -34.68
CA GLY A 441 17.72 34.01 -33.77
C GLY A 441 17.33 33.04 -32.65
N CYS A 442 17.97 31.86 -32.54
CA CYS A 442 17.62 30.91 -31.48
C CYS A 442 18.00 31.44 -30.09
N GLY A 443 17.17 31.18 -29.08
CA GLY A 443 17.47 31.55 -27.69
C GLY A 443 18.63 30.73 -27.15
N LEU A 444 19.76 31.36 -26.85
CA LEU A 444 20.99 30.70 -26.37
C LEU A 444 20.83 30.10 -24.96
N TYR A 445 19.76 30.47 -24.27
CA TYR A 445 19.44 30.05 -22.90
C TYR A 445 18.00 29.58 -22.72
N ALA A 446 17.32 29.24 -23.82
CA ALA A 446 15.92 28.82 -23.83
C ALA A 446 15.76 27.54 -24.66
N VAL A 447 16.03 26.41 -24.03
CA VAL A 447 15.63 25.06 -24.45
C VAL A 447 15.24 24.39 -23.13
N ALA A 448 14.00 23.98 -22.83
CA ALA A 448 12.94 23.46 -23.66
C ALA A 448 11.54 23.93 -23.19
N ALA A 449 10.70 24.34 -24.15
CA ALA A 449 9.26 24.13 -24.13
C ALA A 449 8.73 24.52 -25.52
N LYS A 450 8.46 23.52 -26.36
CA LYS A 450 7.58 23.70 -27.53
C LYS A 450 6.80 22.42 -27.81
N SER A 451 5.50 22.50 -27.58
CA SER A 451 4.45 21.97 -28.48
C SER A 451 3.14 22.75 -28.25
N PRO A 452 2.11 22.63 -29.11
CA PRO A 452 1.70 23.73 -29.97
C PRO A 452 0.43 24.48 -29.52
N THR A 453 0.48 25.78 -29.80
CA THR A 453 -0.57 26.76 -30.10
C THR A 453 -2.04 26.34 -29.96
N GLN A 454 -2.74 26.95 -28.99
CA GLN A 454 -4.17 27.25 -29.05
C GLN A 454 -4.43 28.76 -28.85
N PRO A 455 -5.54 29.30 -29.41
CA PRO A 455 -5.70 30.74 -29.66
C PRO A 455 -6.15 31.53 -28.43
N SER A 456 -5.58 32.73 -28.29
CA SER A 456 -5.83 33.68 -27.20
C SER A 456 -7.24 34.28 -27.22
N VAL A 457 -8.00 34.09 -26.15
CA VAL A 457 -9.16 34.91 -25.81
C VAL A 457 -8.66 36.18 -25.10
N LYS A 458 -9.02 37.35 -25.66
CA LYS A 458 -8.79 38.67 -25.08
C LYS A 458 -9.57 38.82 -23.78
N GLN A 459 -8.89 39.09 -22.67
CA GLN A 459 -9.50 39.68 -21.47
C GLN A 459 -8.93 41.07 -21.26
N ASP A 460 -9.84 42.04 -21.33
CA ASP A 460 -9.61 43.46 -21.15
C ASP A 460 -9.21 43.78 -19.71
N ARG A 461 -8.12 44.56 -19.61
CA ARG A 461 -7.70 45.27 -18.41
C ARG A 461 -8.66 46.43 -18.15
N ALA A 462 -9.46 46.33 -17.09
CA ALA A 462 -10.03 47.49 -16.41
C ALA A 462 -9.34 47.71 -15.06
N ARG A 463 -8.68 48.86 -14.96
CA ARG A 463 -8.07 49.44 -13.76
C ARG A 463 -9.08 49.53 -12.62
N GLN A 464 -8.65 49.28 -11.38
CA GLN A 464 -9.05 50.12 -10.26
C GLN A 464 -7.93 50.23 -9.23
N ALA A 465 -7.55 51.47 -9.00
CA ALA A 465 -6.62 51.91 -7.98
C ALA A 465 -7.35 52.00 -6.64
N ILE A 466 -6.80 51.38 -5.59
CA ILE A 466 -7.13 51.71 -4.20
C ILE A 466 -5.83 51.77 -3.40
N GLY A 467 -5.65 52.90 -2.72
CA GLY A 467 -4.44 53.30 -2.02
C GLY A 467 -4.09 52.40 -0.83
N LYS A 468 -2.79 52.37 -0.54
CA LYS A 468 -2.22 51.80 0.69
C LYS A 468 -2.69 52.60 1.90
N PRO A 469 -3.30 51.98 2.94
CA PRO A 469 -3.32 52.57 4.26
C PRO A 469 -2.04 52.20 5.01
N LYS A 470 -1.53 53.22 5.69
CA LYS A 470 -0.38 53.23 6.60
C LYS A 470 -0.79 52.46 7.86
N LEU A 471 -0.04 51.41 8.22
CA LEU A 471 -0.19 50.73 9.51
C LEU A 471 0.44 51.59 10.60
N ASP A 472 -0.38 52.15 11.49
CA ASP A 472 0.05 52.61 12.80
C ASP A 472 -0.37 51.57 13.84
N SER A 473 0.60 51.24 14.70
CA SER A 473 0.51 50.34 15.84
C SER A 473 -0.13 51.05 17.04
N THR A 474 -1.26 50.54 17.53
CA THR A 474 -1.70 50.45 18.94
C THR A 474 -3.23 50.40 18.98
N ASP A 475 -3.82 49.24 19.27
CA ASP A 475 -4.92 49.15 20.23
C ASP A 475 -5.23 47.68 20.57
N GLN A 476 -5.10 47.33 21.84
CA GLN A 476 -5.64 46.09 22.41
C GLN A 476 -6.95 46.46 23.09
N THR A 477 -8.08 46.09 22.48
CA THR A 477 -9.39 46.13 23.15
C THR A 477 -9.98 44.73 23.23
N GLU A 478 -10.37 44.41 24.46
CA GLU A 478 -10.79 43.14 24.99
C GLU A 478 -12.04 42.60 24.28
N ARG A 479 -12.02 41.32 23.90
CA ARG A 479 -13.23 40.58 23.50
C ARG A 479 -13.90 40.00 24.75
N PRO A 480 -15.22 40.11 24.91
CA PRO A 480 -15.93 39.54 26.04
C PRO A 480 -15.87 38.01 26.01
N GLY A 481 -15.36 37.42 27.10
CA GLY A 481 -15.25 35.98 27.27
C GLY A 481 -16.63 35.31 27.35
N LEU A 482 -16.84 34.29 26.50
CA LEU A 482 -18.00 33.41 26.57
C LEU A 482 -17.87 32.52 27.82
N ILE A 483 -18.71 32.78 28.83
CA ILE A 483 -18.76 32.00 30.07
C ILE A 483 -19.38 30.63 29.74
N VAL A 484 -18.56 29.60 29.67
CA VAL A 484 -19.00 28.19 29.63
C VAL A 484 -19.32 27.77 31.05
N ALA A 485 -20.60 27.52 31.36
CA ALA A 485 -21.02 27.02 32.65
C ALA A 485 -20.42 25.61 32.90
N PRO A 486 -19.92 25.32 34.12
CA PRO A 486 -19.32 24.03 34.42
C PRO A 486 -20.38 22.91 34.38
N PHE A 487 -20.06 21.81 33.72
CA PHE A 487 -20.92 20.61 33.66
C PHE A 487 -21.19 20.05 35.06
N PRO A 488 -22.42 19.59 35.37
CA PRO A 488 -22.70 18.93 36.63
C PRO A 488 -21.95 17.59 36.69
N LYS A 489 -21.06 17.45 37.68
CA LYS A 489 -20.20 16.26 37.91
C LYS A 489 -20.94 14.92 38.01
N LYS A 490 -22.28 14.94 38.10
CA LYS A 490 -23.12 13.74 38.28
C LYS A 490 -23.62 13.13 36.96
N LEU A 491 -23.43 13.79 35.81
CA LEU A 491 -23.94 13.29 34.52
C LEU A 491 -23.42 11.91 34.10
N PRO A 492 -22.13 11.54 34.30
CA PRO A 492 -21.64 10.20 33.95
C PRO A 492 -22.30 9.11 34.79
N VAL A 493 -22.55 9.40 36.07
CA VAL A 493 -23.21 8.47 37.00
C VAL A 493 -24.67 8.26 36.61
N ILE A 494 -25.37 9.33 36.18
CA ILE A 494 -26.75 9.24 35.70
C ILE A 494 -26.82 8.37 34.43
N LEU A 495 -25.89 8.52 33.49
CA LEU A 495 -25.86 7.71 32.27
C LEU A 495 -25.60 6.22 32.55
N ILE A 496 -24.71 5.90 33.49
CA ILE A 496 -24.46 4.51 33.90
C ILE A 496 -25.70 3.89 34.56
N ILE A 497 -26.40 4.64 35.42
CA ILE A 497 -27.64 4.17 36.06
C ILE A 497 -28.74 3.94 35.01
N LEU A 498 -28.90 4.85 34.05
CA LEU A 498 -29.89 4.70 32.98
C LEU A 498 -29.60 3.49 32.09
N SER A 499 -28.33 3.25 31.76
CA SER A 499 -27.92 2.05 31.02
C SER A 499 -28.24 0.76 31.78
N ALA A 500 -27.94 0.72 33.08
CA ALA A 500 -28.21 -0.47 33.91
C ALA A 500 -29.71 -0.73 34.06
N LEU A 501 -30.51 0.32 34.25
CA LEU A 501 -31.98 0.20 34.31
C LEU A 501 -32.57 -0.27 32.98
N TYR A 502 -32.03 0.18 31.85
CA TYR A 502 -32.46 -0.26 30.53
C TYR A 502 -32.15 -1.75 30.31
N SER A 503 -30.93 -2.19 30.60
CA SER A 503 -30.56 -3.61 30.48
C SER A 503 -31.43 -4.49 31.37
N ALA A 504 -31.72 -4.05 32.60
CA ALA A 504 -32.62 -4.77 33.51
C ALA A 504 -34.06 -4.83 32.97
N ALA A 505 -34.58 -3.73 32.40
CA ALA A 505 -35.91 -3.69 31.80
C ALA A 505 -36.01 -4.59 30.55
N SER A 506 -34.99 -4.60 29.69
CA SER A 506 -34.93 -5.52 28.54
C SER A 506 -34.90 -6.97 28.97
N LEU A 507 -34.09 -7.32 29.99
CA LEU A 507 -34.05 -8.69 30.52
C LEU A 507 -35.39 -9.11 31.13
N TRP A 508 -36.04 -8.20 31.86
CA TRP A 508 -37.34 -8.44 32.47
C TRP A 508 -38.45 -8.63 31.42
N LEU A 509 -38.44 -7.83 30.35
CA LEU A 509 -39.32 -8.01 29.19
C LEU A 509 -39.08 -9.38 28.53
N CYS A 510 -37.83 -9.78 28.29
CA CYS A 510 -37.52 -11.11 27.75
C CYS A 510 -38.05 -12.25 28.64
N LEU A 511 -37.97 -12.10 29.96
CA LEU A 511 -38.48 -13.12 30.89
C LEU A 511 -40.01 -13.19 30.92
N ILE A 512 -40.71 -12.07 30.81
CA ILE A 512 -42.18 -12.04 30.77
C ILE A 512 -42.72 -12.65 29.48
N PHE A 513 -42.07 -12.37 28.35
CA PHE A 513 -42.54 -12.84 27.05
C PHE A 513 -42.02 -14.24 26.67
N SER A 514 -41.18 -14.85 27.51
CA SER A 514 -40.81 -16.27 27.40
C SER A 514 -41.93 -17.21 27.86
N SER A 515 -43.03 -16.71 28.45
CA SER A 515 -44.20 -17.54 28.77
C SER A 515 -45.15 -17.59 27.57
N GLU A 516 -45.35 -18.82 27.09
CA GLU A 516 -46.05 -19.19 25.86
C GLU A 516 -47.36 -18.43 25.60
N THR A 517 -47.59 -18.23 24.30
CA THR A 517 -48.86 -17.94 23.59
C THR A 517 -49.06 -16.50 23.07
N VAL A 518 -49.01 -16.43 21.73
CA VAL A 518 -49.66 -15.50 20.79
C VAL A 518 -48.79 -14.38 20.18
N GLY A 519 -48.36 -14.60 18.91
CA GLY A 519 -48.19 -13.54 17.91
C GLY A 519 -46.76 -13.06 17.57
N ASP A 520 -45.81 -13.98 17.40
CA ASP A 520 -44.36 -13.71 17.46
C ASP A 520 -43.75 -12.72 16.44
N MET A 521 -44.36 -12.46 15.27
CA MET A 521 -43.68 -11.62 14.27
C MET A 521 -43.77 -10.11 14.51
N PHE A 522 -44.92 -9.61 14.99
CA PHE A 522 -45.11 -8.16 15.12
C PHE A 522 -44.37 -7.59 16.34
N PHE A 523 -44.29 -8.38 17.41
CA PHE A 523 -43.59 -8.00 18.63
C PHE A 523 -42.06 -8.00 18.43
N PHE A 524 -41.53 -8.99 17.72
CA PHE A 524 -40.10 -9.03 17.40
C PHE A 524 -39.66 -7.83 16.55
N GLN A 525 -40.50 -7.42 15.58
CA GLN A 525 -40.26 -6.18 14.82
C GLN A 525 -40.31 -4.92 15.69
N MET A 526 -41.27 -4.81 16.61
CA MET A 526 -41.33 -3.66 17.53
C MET A 526 -40.14 -3.63 18.48
N LEU A 527 -39.70 -4.78 18.99
CA LEU A 527 -38.51 -4.88 19.83
C LEU A 527 -37.24 -4.44 19.08
N LEU A 528 -37.08 -4.89 17.83
CA LEU A 528 -35.96 -4.45 16.98
C LEU A 528 -35.98 -2.95 16.70
N ILE A 529 -37.16 -2.35 16.49
CA ILE A 529 -37.30 -0.90 16.31
C ILE A 529 -36.89 -0.15 17.59
N VAL A 530 -37.32 -0.63 18.77
CA VAL A 530 -36.96 0.00 20.05
C VAL A 530 -35.46 -0.09 20.32
N VAL A 531 -34.83 -1.23 20.04
CA VAL A 531 -33.37 -1.41 20.15
C VAL A 531 -32.64 -0.45 19.20
N ALA A 532 -33.06 -0.38 17.93
CA ALA A 532 -32.43 0.51 16.94
C ALA A 532 -32.56 2.00 17.31
N LEU A 533 -33.72 2.43 17.83
CA LEU A 533 -33.91 3.81 18.29
C LEU A 533 -33.05 4.13 19.51
N TYR A 534 -32.87 3.17 20.42
CA TYR A 534 -32.04 3.33 21.61
C TYR A 534 -30.55 3.43 21.26
N ASP A 535 -30.06 2.59 20.36
CA ASP A 535 -28.67 2.65 19.89
C ASP A 535 -28.39 3.96 19.16
N GLY A 536 -29.34 4.44 18.35
CA GLY A 536 -29.28 5.77 17.74
C GLY A 536 -29.21 6.90 18.77
N LEU A 537 -29.96 6.81 19.87
CA LEU A 537 -29.93 7.78 20.95
C LEU A 537 -28.59 7.78 21.70
N ILE A 538 -28.05 6.59 22.03
CA ILE A 538 -26.72 6.46 22.66
C ILE A 538 -25.64 7.04 21.76
N PHE A 539 -25.70 6.76 20.47
CA PHE A 539 -24.74 7.29 19.50
C PHE A 539 -24.81 8.81 19.41
N CYS A 540 -26.03 9.39 19.39
CA CYS A 540 -26.21 10.84 19.40
C CYS A 540 -25.68 11.48 20.68
N LEU A 541 -25.99 10.92 21.86
CA LEU A 541 -25.52 11.46 23.15
C LEU A 541 -24.00 11.36 23.29
N SER A 542 -23.40 10.28 22.81
CA SER A 542 -21.95 10.07 22.79
C SER A 542 -21.27 11.08 21.85
N SER A 543 -21.83 11.27 20.65
CA SER A 543 -21.35 12.26 19.67
C SER A 543 -21.47 13.69 20.19
N LEU A 544 -22.54 14.01 20.91
CA LEU A 544 -22.74 15.31 21.55
C LEU A 544 -21.72 15.57 22.67
N ALA A 545 -21.39 14.53 23.45
CA ALA A 545 -20.37 14.61 24.50
C ALA A 545 -18.96 14.82 23.91
N LEU A 546 -18.65 14.18 22.77
CA LEU A 546 -17.40 14.35 22.03
C LEU A 546 -17.30 15.74 21.36
N ALA A 547 -18.37 16.20 20.72
CA ALA A 547 -18.43 17.52 20.08
C ALA A 547 -18.29 18.68 21.08
N ASN A 548 -18.63 18.48 22.35
CA ASN A 548 -18.46 19.50 23.38
C ASN A 548 -17.04 19.53 23.97
N ARG A 549 -16.25 18.45 23.78
CA ARG A 549 -14.82 18.41 24.13
C ARG A 549 -13.95 19.10 23.08
N SER A 550 -14.32 19.03 21.81
CA SER A 550 -13.64 19.77 20.74
C SER A 550 -14.30 21.15 20.61
N LYS A 551 -13.58 22.24 20.93
CA LYS A 551 -14.09 23.62 20.89
C LYS A 551 -14.36 24.15 19.45
N GLY A 552 -15.08 23.41 18.61
CA GLY A 552 -15.28 23.72 17.19
C GLY A 552 -16.72 23.59 16.74
N LEU A 553 -17.31 24.70 16.27
CA LEU A 553 -18.68 24.79 15.73
C LEU A 553 -18.95 23.84 14.54
N LEU A 554 -17.90 23.38 13.85
CA LEU A 554 -18.01 22.59 12.62
C LEU A 554 -18.61 21.17 12.84
N HIS A 555 -18.46 20.60 14.04
CA HIS A 555 -18.97 19.25 14.33
C HIS A 555 -20.50 19.21 14.52
N TYR A 556 -21.10 20.31 14.98
CA TYR A 556 -22.55 20.39 15.19
C TYR A 556 -23.34 20.32 13.87
N ALA A 557 -22.80 20.92 12.81
CA ALA A 557 -23.42 20.89 11.48
C ALA A 557 -23.36 19.49 10.83
N ALA A 558 -22.27 18.74 11.06
CA ALA A 558 -22.11 17.38 10.56
C ALA A 558 -23.06 16.39 11.27
N ILE A 559 -23.27 16.55 12.58
CA ILE A 559 -24.19 15.71 13.36
C ILE A 559 -25.65 15.93 12.92
N LEU A 560 -26.07 17.18 12.69
CA LEU A 560 -27.42 17.49 12.20
C LEU A 560 -27.67 17.00 10.76
N ALA A 561 -26.62 16.86 9.94
CA ALA A 561 -26.73 16.36 8.58
C ALA A 561 -26.87 14.82 8.50
N CYS A 562 -26.47 14.06 9.52
CA CYS A 562 -26.53 12.59 9.52
C CYS A 562 -27.88 12.00 9.99
N VAL A 563 -28.74 12.81 10.63
CA VAL A 563 -30.02 12.32 11.21
C VAL A 563 -31.05 11.81 10.17
N PRO A 564 -31.12 12.27 8.90
CA PRO A 564 -32.09 11.72 7.95
C PRO A 564 -31.59 10.51 7.12
N ILE A 565 -30.39 9.96 7.34
CA ILE A 565 -29.80 8.94 6.44
C ILE A 565 -30.00 7.49 6.93
N LEU A 566 -30.58 7.27 8.11
CA LEU A 566 -30.92 5.92 8.58
C LEU A 566 -32.29 5.45 8.05
N SER A 567 -32.20 4.79 6.89
CA SER A 567 -33.17 3.93 6.19
C SER A 567 -34.15 4.59 5.18
N PRO A 568 -33.92 4.41 3.86
CA PRO A 568 -34.95 4.48 2.84
C PRO A 568 -35.37 3.04 2.50
N GLY A 569 -36.14 2.37 3.35
CA GLY A 569 -36.37 0.95 3.12
C GLY A 569 -37.50 0.25 3.89
N ILE A 570 -38.47 0.97 4.47
CA ILE A 570 -39.69 0.33 5.01
C ILE A 570 -40.89 1.18 4.60
N VAL A 571 -41.44 0.89 3.41
CA VAL A 571 -42.76 1.36 3.00
C VAL A 571 -43.76 0.27 3.38
N ILE A 572 -44.35 0.39 4.57
CA ILE A 572 -45.60 -0.30 4.91
C ILE A 572 -46.70 0.74 4.82
N GLY A 573 -47.56 0.59 3.81
CA GLY A 573 -48.70 1.45 3.61
C GLY A 573 -49.73 1.30 4.73
N ILE A 574 -49.92 2.36 5.51
CA ILE A 574 -51.12 2.58 6.31
C ILE A 574 -51.70 3.93 5.87
N PRO A 575 -52.97 3.99 5.41
CA PRO A 575 -53.57 5.25 5.00
C PRO A 575 -54.18 5.92 6.23
N VAL A 576 -53.62 7.05 6.66
CA VAL A 576 -54.37 7.99 7.50
C VAL A 576 -54.15 9.38 6.92
N GLY A 577 -55.20 9.88 6.27
CA GLY A 577 -55.28 11.25 5.83
C GLY A 577 -55.49 12.19 7.01
N ILE A 578 -54.68 13.25 7.08
CA ILE A 578 -55.05 14.52 7.69
C ILE A 578 -54.51 15.61 6.77
N GLY A 579 -55.42 16.43 6.25
CA GLY A 579 -55.10 17.52 5.36
C GLY A 579 -54.73 18.83 6.06
N ILE A 580 -54.23 19.74 5.23
CA ILE A 580 -54.38 21.21 5.30
C ILE A 580 -53.57 21.92 6.42
N LEU A 581 -52.52 22.67 6.04
CA LEU A 581 -52.66 24.12 5.75
C LEU A 581 -51.36 24.71 5.17
N VAL A 582 -51.52 25.34 4.01
CA VAL A 582 -50.56 26.18 3.30
C VAL A 582 -50.34 27.48 4.06
N ARG A 583 -49.08 27.93 4.22
CA ARG A 583 -48.78 29.36 4.23
C ARG A 583 -47.39 29.66 3.65
N LEU A 584 -47.41 30.17 2.43
CA LEU A 584 -46.36 30.95 1.81
C LEU A 584 -46.06 32.18 2.66
N ASN A 585 -44.79 32.54 2.82
CA ASN A 585 -44.42 33.94 2.65
C ASN A 585 -42.98 34.08 2.16
N ARG A 586 -42.85 34.71 0.98
CA ARG A 586 -41.62 35.34 0.48
C ARG A 586 -41.58 36.77 1.01
N SER A 587 -40.44 37.16 1.55
CA SER A 587 -39.82 38.49 1.37
C SER A 587 -38.34 38.34 1.60
#